data_AF-A0A3S1X0R8-F1
#
_entry.id   AF-A0A3S1X0R8-F1
#
_cell.length_a   1.000
_cell.length_b   1.000
_cell.length_c   1.000
_cell.angle_alpha   90.00
_cell.angle_beta   90.00
_cell.angle_gamma   90.00
#
_symmetry.space_group_name_H-M   'P 1'
#
loop_
_entity.id
_entity.type
_entity.pdbx_description
1 polymer ?
#
loop_
_entity_poly.entity_id
_entity_poly.type
_entity_poly.pdbx_seq_one_letter_code
_entity_poly.pdbx_strand_id
1 'polypeptide(L)'
;TNTDVDNAATLNTPIQGEYGKLTLHADGSYTYVRDAGTPGGVNDVFTYTIKDGDGDTSHTTLTISIGNSTPEISDLTPEANGGDVIVNENDLLASRGPDESAGSDTSKESTTQGGTFTINSPDGIASLAIDGHTFITNGTFTGGSFTTALGNTLTVTGYDAGTGVVSYT
;
A
#
# COMPACT_ATOMS: atom_id res chain seq x y z
N THR A 1 1.81 -15.41 -18.75
CA THR A 1 1.98 -16.45 -19.82
C THR A 1 1.26 -17.71 -19.40
N ASN A 2 0.47 -18.32 -20.28
CA ASN A 2 -0.34 -19.50 -19.97
C ASN A 2 0.60 -20.73 -19.87
N THR A 3 0.94 -21.16 -18.65
CA THR A 3 1.85 -22.28 -18.42
C THR A 3 1.08 -23.58 -18.58
N ASP A 4 1.44 -24.33 -19.61
CA ASP A 4 0.92 -25.67 -19.88
C ASP A 4 1.43 -26.65 -18.80
N VAL A 5 0.51 -27.29 -18.06
CA VAL A 5 0.83 -28.31 -17.05
C VAL A 5 0.57 -29.73 -17.57
N ASP A 6 0.81 -29.96 -18.86
CA ASP A 6 0.65 -31.24 -19.59
C ASP A 6 1.53 -32.42 -19.16
N ASN A 7 2.21 -32.35 -18.01
CA ASN A 7 3.12 -33.41 -17.58
C ASN A 7 2.87 -33.80 -16.13
N ALA A 8 2.80 -35.09 -15.84
CA ALA A 8 2.78 -35.62 -14.47
C ALA A 8 3.95 -35.09 -13.60
N ALA A 9 4.99 -34.54 -14.25
CA ALA A 9 6.12 -33.85 -13.64
C ALA A 9 5.80 -32.49 -13.00
N THR A 10 4.62 -31.91 -13.20
CA THR A 10 4.22 -30.63 -12.55
C THR A 10 3.37 -30.83 -11.30
N LEU A 11 2.90 -32.07 -11.04
CA LEU A 11 2.17 -32.41 -9.82
C LEU A 11 3.06 -32.28 -8.59
N ASN A 12 2.52 -31.72 -7.51
CA ASN A 12 3.22 -31.42 -6.25
C ASN A 12 4.43 -30.46 -6.42
N THR A 13 4.55 -29.79 -7.57
CA THR A 13 5.55 -28.75 -7.79
C THR A 13 4.87 -27.39 -7.94
N PRO A 14 5.43 -26.31 -7.38
CA PRO A 14 4.88 -24.98 -7.58
C PRO A 14 4.99 -24.53 -9.04
N ILE A 15 3.86 -24.17 -9.62
CA ILE A 15 3.70 -23.58 -10.94
C ILE A 15 3.48 -22.08 -10.76
N GLN A 16 4.38 -21.28 -11.31
CA GLN A 16 4.28 -19.82 -11.26
C GLN A 16 3.18 -19.33 -12.21
N GLY A 17 2.18 -18.65 -11.64
CA GLY A 17 1.22 -17.79 -12.33
C GLY A 17 1.69 -16.34 -12.39
N GLU A 18 0.82 -15.42 -12.80
CA GLU A 18 1.12 -14.00 -12.86
C GLU A 18 1.15 -13.36 -11.46
N TYR A 19 0.28 -13.82 -10.57
CA TYR A 19 0.08 -13.21 -9.25
C TYR A 19 0.39 -14.12 -8.06
N GLY A 20 0.80 -15.37 -8.32
CA GLY A 20 1.14 -16.33 -7.29
C GLY A 20 1.50 -17.68 -7.85
N LYS A 21 1.68 -18.65 -6.95
CA LYS A 21 2.10 -20.02 -7.28
C LYS A 21 1.01 -21.01 -6.95
N LEU A 22 0.61 -21.82 -7.93
CA LEU A 22 -0.28 -22.97 -7.77
C LEU A 22 0.55 -24.23 -7.53
N THR A 23 0.16 -25.06 -6.57
CA THR A 23 0.62 -26.45 -6.48
C THR A 23 -0.60 -27.36 -6.59
N LEU A 24 -0.67 -28.17 -7.63
CA LEU A 24 -1.75 -29.11 -7.89
C LEU A 24 -1.32 -30.53 -7.50
N HIS A 25 -2.19 -31.26 -6.79
CA HIS A 25 -1.95 -32.64 -6.36
C HIS A 25 -2.68 -33.64 -7.27
N ALA A 26 -2.24 -34.90 -7.25
CA ALA A 26 -2.78 -35.95 -8.12
C ALA A 26 -4.26 -36.29 -7.82
N ASP A 27 -4.74 -36.00 -6.61
CA ASP A 27 -6.13 -36.17 -6.20
C ASP A 27 -7.02 -34.96 -6.58
N GLY A 28 -6.47 -33.97 -7.27
CA GLY A 28 -7.16 -32.74 -7.67
C GLY A 28 -7.22 -31.66 -6.59
N SER A 29 -6.75 -31.93 -5.37
CA SER A 29 -6.57 -30.88 -4.37
C SER A 29 -5.44 -29.93 -4.78
N TYR A 30 -5.47 -28.68 -4.30
CA TYR A 30 -4.44 -27.70 -4.63
C TYR A 30 -4.21 -26.71 -3.50
N THR A 31 -3.03 -26.10 -3.52
CA THR A 31 -2.70 -24.91 -2.74
C THR A 31 -2.32 -23.77 -3.67
N TYR A 32 -2.66 -22.55 -3.29
CA TYR A 32 -2.23 -21.34 -3.99
C TYR A 32 -1.60 -20.38 -2.99
N VAL A 33 -0.40 -19.88 -3.31
CA VAL A 33 0.30 -18.88 -2.52
C VAL A 33 0.46 -17.63 -3.37
N ARG A 34 -0.23 -16.55 -2.99
CA ARG A 34 -0.12 -15.25 -3.66
C ARG A 34 1.28 -14.66 -3.46
N ASP A 35 1.82 -14.06 -4.52
CA ASP A 35 3.07 -13.32 -4.43
C ASP A 35 2.86 -11.97 -3.72
N ALA A 36 3.80 -11.61 -2.85
CA ALA A 36 3.71 -10.37 -2.07
C ALA A 36 3.69 -9.13 -2.98
N GLY A 37 2.84 -8.15 -2.64
CA GLY A 37 2.74 -6.88 -3.35
C GLY A 37 2.04 -6.95 -4.72
N THR A 38 1.43 -8.08 -5.07
CA THR A 38 0.56 -8.17 -6.26
C THR A 38 -0.76 -7.44 -6.04
N PRO A 39 -1.41 -6.88 -7.07
CA PRO A 39 -2.69 -6.19 -6.92
C PRO A 39 -3.83 -7.15 -6.62
N GLY A 40 -4.86 -6.66 -5.94
CA GLY A 40 -6.14 -7.35 -5.75
C GLY A 40 -7.08 -7.17 -6.95
N GLY A 41 -8.16 -7.95 -6.98
CA GLY A 41 -9.18 -7.86 -8.05
C GLY A 41 -8.75 -8.44 -9.40
N VAL A 42 -7.70 -9.26 -9.40
CA VAL A 42 -7.13 -9.90 -10.59
C VAL A 42 -7.35 -11.41 -10.55
N ASN A 43 -7.07 -12.09 -11.67
CA ASN A 43 -7.19 -13.54 -11.77
C ASN A 43 -5.88 -14.16 -12.26
N ASP A 44 -5.50 -15.28 -11.67
CA ASP A 44 -4.61 -16.25 -12.31
C ASP A 44 -5.43 -17.33 -13.01
N VAL A 45 -5.01 -17.74 -14.20
CA VAL A 45 -5.64 -18.82 -14.96
C VAL A 45 -4.59 -19.87 -15.27
N PHE A 46 -4.83 -21.10 -14.85
CA PHE A 46 -3.98 -22.25 -15.12
C PHE A 46 -4.75 -23.24 -16.00
N THR A 47 -4.18 -23.65 -17.13
CA THR A 47 -4.75 -24.71 -17.98
C THR A 47 -4.12 -26.03 -17.62
N TYR A 48 -4.92 -27.05 -17.28
CA TYR A 48 -4.41 -28.38 -16.96
C TYR A 48 -5.15 -29.50 -17.67
N THR A 49 -4.45 -30.62 -17.80
CA THR A 49 -4.91 -31.79 -18.52
C THR A 49 -5.27 -32.89 -17.54
N ILE A 50 -6.49 -33.39 -17.68
CA ILE A 50 -6.96 -34.60 -17.01
C ILE A 50 -6.78 -35.77 -17.96
N LYS A 51 -6.30 -36.89 -17.43
CA LYS A 51 -6.15 -38.15 -18.16
C LYS A 51 -6.96 -39.22 -17.43
N ASP A 52 -7.81 -39.93 -18.14
CA ASP A 52 -8.55 -41.04 -17.55
C ASP A 52 -7.74 -42.36 -17.54
N GLY A 53 -8.39 -43.46 -17.14
CA GLY A 53 -7.73 -44.73 -16.91
C GLY A 53 -7.27 -45.47 -18.18
N ASP A 54 -7.83 -45.16 -19.35
CA ASP A 54 -7.44 -45.78 -20.62
C ASP A 54 -6.52 -44.88 -21.46
N GLY A 55 -6.46 -43.59 -21.10
CA GLY A 55 -5.39 -42.68 -21.47
C GLY A 55 -5.83 -41.49 -22.29
N ASP A 56 -7.14 -41.33 -22.48
CA ASP A 56 -7.72 -40.16 -23.11
C ASP A 56 -7.50 -38.91 -22.25
N THR A 57 -7.15 -37.81 -22.93
CA THR A 57 -6.82 -36.54 -22.29
C THR A 57 -7.89 -35.48 -22.60
N SER A 58 -8.25 -34.69 -21.60
CA SER A 58 -9.08 -33.50 -21.76
C SER A 58 -8.43 -32.31 -21.06
N HIS A 59 -8.63 -31.11 -21.61
CA HIS A 59 -8.08 -29.87 -21.06
C HIS A 59 -9.18 -29.09 -20.34
N THR A 60 -8.85 -28.52 -19.19
CA THR A 60 -9.72 -27.61 -18.45
C THR A 60 -8.92 -26.49 -17.80
N THR A 61 -9.59 -25.49 -17.24
CA THR A 61 -8.95 -24.35 -16.58
C THR A 61 -9.30 -24.29 -15.09
N LEU A 62 -8.31 -23.94 -14.28
CA LEU A 62 -8.48 -23.48 -12.91
C LEU A 62 -8.24 -21.98 -12.87
N THR A 63 -9.29 -21.23 -12.55
CA THR A 63 -9.20 -19.78 -12.33
C THR A 63 -9.13 -19.50 -10.84
N ILE A 64 -8.07 -18.83 -10.40
CA ILE A 64 -7.90 -18.32 -9.05
C ILE A 64 -8.23 -16.82 -9.06
N SER A 65 -9.35 -16.44 -8.46
CA SER A 65 -9.73 -15.04 -8.29
C SER A 65 -9.16 -14.47 -7.00
N ILE A 66 -8.35 -13.43 -7.14
CA ILE A 66 -7.76 -12.69 -6.03
C ILE A 66 -8.70 -11.55 -5.67
N GLY A 67 -9.22 -11.56 -4.44
CA GLY A 67 -10.10 -10.50 -3.95
C GLY A 67 -9.41 -9.12 -3.95
N ASN A 68 -10.22 -8.07 -3.96
CA ASN A 68 -9.75 -6.70 -3.76
C ASN A 68 -10.24 -6.20 -2.41
N SER A 69 -9.33 -5.66 -1.60
CA SER A 69 -9.58 -5.15 -0.26
C SER A 69 -9.57 -3.63 -0.32
N THR A 70 -10.61 -3.01 0.24
CA THR A 70 -10.66 -1.56 0.38
C THR A 70 -9.56 -1.11 1.35
N PRO A 71 -8.71 -0.13 0.99
CA PRO A 71 -7.77 0.47 1.92
C PRO A 71 -8.48 1.10 3.12
N GLU A 72 -7.95 0.88 4.32
CA GLU A 72 -8.40 1.55 5.54
C GLU A 72 -7.29 2.45 6.11
N ILE A 73 -7.67 3.57 6.71
CA ILE A 73 -6.73 4.46 7.41
C ILE A 73 -6.90 4.28 8.91
N SER A 74 -5.78 4.13 9.62
CA SER A 74 -5.73 3.97 11.07
C SER A 74 -4.53 4.72 11.67
N ASP A 75 -4.42 4.70 13.00
CA ASP A 75 -3.28 5.24 13.78
C ASP A 75 -2.89 6.70 13.45
N LEU A 76 -3.88 7.53 13.11
CA LEU A 76 -3.66 8.94 12.82
C LEU A 76 -3.22 9.67 14.10
N THR A 77 -1.98 10.15 14.09
CA THR A 77 -1.35 10.87 15.20
C THR A 77 -0.53 12.03 14.63
N PRO A 78 -0.77 13.30 15.02
CA PRO A 78 -1.88 13.79 15.83
C PRO A 78 -3.28 13.46 15.28
N GLU A 79 -4.26 13.25 16.17
CA GLU A 79 -5.65 13.00 15.82
C GLU A 79 -6.27 14.21 15.07
N ALA A 80 -7.23 13.91 14.19
CA ALA A 80 -7.90 14.93 13.38
C ALA A 80 -8.64 16.01 14.20
N ASN A 81 -9.08 15.67 15.42
CA ASN A 81 -9.79 16.60 16.30
C ASN A 81 -8.86 17.58 17.02
N GLY A 82 -7.54 17.42 16.87
CA GLY A 82 -6.52 18.23 17.54
C GLY A 82 -6.46 17.99 19.05
N GLY A 83 -5.68 18.82 19.74
CA GLY A 83 -5.45 18.73 21.19
C GLY A 83 -4.22 17.92 21.59
N ASP A 84 -3.65 17.14 20.68
CA ASP A 84 -2.43 16.35 20.91
C ASP A 84 -1.15 17.18 20.92
N VAL A 85 -1.23 18.43 20.44
CA VAL A 85 -0.07 19.24 20.11
C VAL A 85 -0.26 20.63 20.67
N ILE A 86 0.77 21.12 21.35
CA ILE A 86 0.89 22.49 21.81
C ILE A 86 2.13 23.08 21.17
N VAL A 87 1.93 24.12 20.36
CA VAL A 87 2.99 25.01 19.88
C VAL A 87 2.82 26.35 20.57
N ASN A 88 3.93 27.05 20.83
CA ASN A 88 3.90 28.30 21.56
C ASN A 88 4.35 29.47 20.69
N GLU A 89 3.59 30.55 20.76
CA GLU A 89 3.84 31.79 20.03
C GLU A 89 5.16 32.46 20.48
N ASN A 90 5.63 32.20 21.71
CA ASN A 90 6.93 32.69 22.18
C ASN A 90 8.11 32.06 21.42
N ASP A 91 7.91 30.97 20.68
CA ASP A 91 8.92 30.29 19.87
C ASP A 91 8.95 30.74 18.40
N LEU A 92 8.05 31.65 18.01
CA LEU A 92 8.00 32.08 16.62
C LEU A 92 9.24 32.89 16.19
N LEU A 93 9.59 32.77 14.91
CA LEU A 93 10.73 33.46 14.28
C LEU A 93 10.34 34.86 13.79
N ALA A 94 11.26 35.83 13.84
CA ALA A 94 11.01 37.21 13.35
C ALA A 94 10.84 37.33 11.81
N SER A 95 11.16 36.27 11.04
CA SER A 95 11.29 36.33 9.58
C SER A 95 10.02 35.88 8.83
N ARG A 96 8.84 36.04 9.43
CA ARG A 96 7.56 35.60 8.85
C ARG A 96 6.86 36.69 8.02
N GLY A 97 7.26 37.95 8.16
CA GLY A 97 6.75 39.07 7.38
C GLY A 97 7.36 40.42 7.81
N PRO A 98 7.09 41.51 7.07
CA PRO A 98 7.45 42.85 7.51
C PRO A 98 6.76 43.18 8.84
N ASP A 99 7.50 43.84 9.74
CA ASP A 99 7.06 44.25 11.08
C ASP A 99 6.72 43.11 12.07
N GLU A 100 7.05 41.86 11.76
CA GLU A 100 6.90 40.75 12.71
C GLU A 100 8.11 40.63 13.65
N SER A 101 7.84 40.60 14.96
CA SER A 101 8.87 40.34 15.97
C SER A 101 9.05 38.84 16.22
N ALA A 102 10.25 38.44 16.65
CA ALA A 102 10.42 37.10 17.20
C ALA A 102 9.58 36.96 18.48
N GLY A 103 9.12 35.74 18.75
CA GLY A 103 8.56 35.40 20.05
C GLY A 103 9.59 35.63 21.18
N SER A 104 9.09 35.79 22.40
CA SER A 104 9.91 36.19 23.55
C SER A 104 10.89 35.14 24.06
N ASP A 105 10.76 33.87 23.65
CA ASP A 105 11.71 32.84 24.03
C ASP A 105 13.04 33.01 23.28
N THR A 106 14.14 32.81 23.99
CA THR A 106 15.49 32.86 23.43
C THR A 106 16.02 31.48 23.05
N SER A 107 15.40 30.41 23.57
CA SER A 107 15.74 29.01 23.28
C SER A 107 14.57 28.33 22.58
N LYS A 108 14.42 28.60 21.29
CA LYS A 108 13.24 28.22 20.50
C LYS A 108 13.01 26.70 20.45
N GLU A 109 11.83 26.25 20.84
CA GLU A 109 11.33 24.92 20.50
C GLU A 109 10.81 24.84 19.05
N SER A 110 10.62 23.62 18.54
CA SER A 110 10.07 23.41 17.19
C SER A 110 8.62 23.86 17.11
N THR A 111 8.31 24.71 16.15
CA THR A 111 6.93 25.07 15.77
C THR A 111 6.39 24.16 14.66
N THR A 112 7.15 23.14 14.26
CA THR A 112 6.74 22.10 13.32
C THR A 112 6.44 20.83 14.09
N GLN A 113 5.32 20.20 13.76
CA GLN A 113 4.86 18.98 14.41
C GLN A 113 4.79 17.84 13.39
N GLY A 114 5.55 16.77 13.66
CA GLY A 114 5.46 15.55 12.88
C GLY A 114 4.26 14.68 13.25
N GLY A 115 3.86 13.81 12.34
CA GLY A 115 2.81 12.84 12.57
C GLY A 115 2.89 11.65 11.62
N THR A 116 2.09 10.64 11.92
CA THR A 116 1.93 9.46 11.09
C THR A 116 0.46 9.03 11.02
N PHE A 117 0.13 8.33 9.95
CA PHE A 117 -1.06 7.47 9.89
C PHE A 117 -0.69 6.20 9.11
N THR A 118 -1.43 5.12 9.35
CA THR A 118 -1.22 3.84 8.68
C THR A 118 -2.30 3.64 7.63
N ILE A 119 -1.91 3.20 6.43
CA ILE A 119 -2.82 2.69 5.41
C ILE A 119 -2.76 1.16 5.39
N ASN A 120 -3.84 0.53 5.82
CA ASN A 120 -3.99 -0.91 5.82
C ASN A 120 -4.54 -1.33 4.45
N SER A 121 -3.66 -1.81 3.57
CA SER A 121 -4.07 -2.38 2.27
C SER A 121 -3.21 -3.61 1.93
N PRO A 122 -3.74 -4.83 2.14
CA PRO A 122 -3.05 -6.07 1.80
C PRO A 122 -2.70 -6.20 0.32
N ASP A 123 -3.41 -5.47 -0.54
CA ASP A 123 -3.26 -5.46 -1.99
C ASP A 123 -2.32 -4.36 -2.50
N GLY A 124 -1.78 -3.54 -1.59
CA GLY A 124 -0.97 -2.36 -1.89
C GLY A 124 -1.82 -1.14 -2.27
N ILE A 125 -1.18 0.03 -2.30
CA ILE A 125 -1.84 1.31 -2.60
C ILE A 125 -1.44 1.78 -3.99
N ALA A 126 -2.41 1.86 -4.90
CA ALA A 126 -2.19 2.40 -6.23
C ALA A 126 -2.06 3.93 -6.22
N SER A 127 -2.86 4.62 -5.42
CA SER A 127 -2.85 6.07 -5.32
C SER A 127 -3.19 6.58 -3.93
N LEU A 128 -2.61 7.73 -3.59
CA LEU A 128 -2.91 8.50 -2.38
C LEU A 128 -2.96 9.97 -2.78
N ALA A 129 -4.06 10.63 -2.45
CA ALA A 129 -4.16 12.08 -2.50
C ALA A 129 -4.68 12.59 -1.17
N ILE A 130 -4.10 13.68 -0.68
CA ILE A 130 -4.50 14.37 0.55
C ILE A 130 -4.88 15.79 0.14
N ASP A 131 -6.13 16.18 0.45
CA ASP A 131 -6.70 17.48 0.05
C ASP A 131 -6.50 17.81 -1.45
N GLY A 132 -6.71 16.82 -2.31
CA GLY A 132 -6.53 16.93 -3.76
C GLY A 132 -5.08 16.91 -4.27
N HIS A 133 -4.08 16.88 -3.39
CA HIS A 133 -2.66 16.78 -3.76
C HIS A 133 -2.22 15.33 -3.78
N THR A 134 -1.62 14.88 -4.88
CA THR A 134 -1.22 13.47 -5.08
C THR A 134 0.16 13.18 -4.51
N PHE A 135 0.28 12.09 -3.73
CA PHE A 135 1.52 11.64 -3.07
C PHE A 135 1.93 10.22 -3.47
N ILE A 136 0.98 9.40 -3.93
CA ILE A 136 1.28 8.09 -4.53
C ILE A 136 0.61 8.03 -5.89
N THR A 137 1.37 7.66 -6.92
CA THR A 137 0.87 7.38 -8.28
C THR A 137 1.43 6.05 -8.74
N ASN A 138 0.56 5.13 -9.17
CA ASN A 138 0.92 3.78 -9.58
C ASN A 138 1.83 3.08 -8.54
N GLY A 139 1.50 3.21 -7.25
CA GLY A 139 2.28 2.64 -6.14
C GLY A 139 3.61 3.32 -5.84
N THR A 140 3.99 4.36 -6.59
CA THR A 140 5.23 5.11 -6.36
C THR A 140 4.95 6.34 -5.50
N PHE A 141 5.59 6.41 -4.33
CA PHE A 141 5.53 7.57 -3.45
C PHE A 141 6.38 8.73 -3.98
N THR A 142 5.86 9.94 -3.86
CA THR A 142 6.58 11.20 -4.08
C THR A 142 6.19 12.16 -2.97
N GLY A 143 7.18 12.55 -2.15
CA GLY A 143 6.97 13.54 -1.09
C GLY A 143 6.63 14.92 -1.64
N GLY A 144 5.99 15.75 -0.82
CA GLY A 144 5.56 17.08 -1.23
C GLY A 144 4.89 17.85 -0.11
N SER A 145 4.58 19.11 -0.38
CA SER A 145 3.95 20.01 0.59
C SER A 145 2.85 20.83 -0.05
N PHE A 146 1.82 21.16 0.72
CA PHE A 146 0.79 22.12 0.33
C PHE A 146 0.31 22.93 1.53
N THR A 147 -0.29 24.09 1.25
CA THR A 147 -0.95 24.89 2.28
C THR A 147 -2.37 24.39 2.48
N THR A 148 -2.68 23.97 3.71
CA THR A 148 -4.01 23.54 4.14
C THR A 148 -5.00 24.71 4.12
N ALA A 149 -6.30 24.41 4.16
CA ALA A 149 -7.36 25.42 4.27
C ALA A 149 -7.23 26.32 5.53
N LEU A 150 -6.52 25.86 6.57
CA LEU A 150 -6.27 26.62 7.80
C LEU A 150 -5.01 27.52 7.70
N GLY A 151 -4.31 27.53 6.57
CA GLY A 151 -3.12 28.36 6.34
C GLY A 151 -1.79 27.72 6.76
N ASN A 152 -1.82 26.55 7.40
CA ASN A 152 -0.61 25.80 7.76
C ASN A 152 -0.05 25.02 6.56
N THR A 153 1.26 24.81 6.50
CA THR A 153 1.88 23.90 5.52
C THR A 153 1.86 22.48 6.05
N LEU A 154 1.26 21.55 5.29
CA LEU A 154 1.41 20.11 5.50
C LEU A 154 2.45 19.59 4.52
N THR A 155 3.46 18.89 5.02
CA THR A 155 4.50 18.22 4.24
C THR A 155 4.41 16.73 4.47
N VAL A 156 4.12 15.96 3.42
CA VAL A 156 4.15 14.49 3.47
C VAL A 156 5.56 14.04 3.11
N THR A 157 6.22 13.39 4.06
CA THR A 157 7.67 13.16 4.03
C THR A 157 8.04 11.74 3.65
N GLY A 158 7.17 10.76 3.86
CA GLY A 158 7.47 9.36 3.58
C GLY A 158 6.26 8.45 3.48
N TYR A 159 6.45 7.32 2.81
CA TYR A 159 5.55 6.17 2.79
C TYR A 159 6.38 4.87 2.83
N ASP A 160 6.09 4.01 3.80
CA ASP A 160 6.63 2.65 3.86
C ASP A 160 5.58 1.67 3.32
N ALA A 161 5.84 1.10 2.14
CA ALA A 161 4.94 0.17 1.47
C ALA A 161 4.81 -1.19 2.20
N GLY A 162 5.77 -1.56 3.04
CA GLY A 162 5.74 -2.81 3.80
C GLY A 162 4.85 -2.72 5.04
N THR A 163 4.82 -1.56 5.69
CA THR A 163 4.01 -1.33 6.90
C THR A 163 2.74 -0.51 6.64
N GLY A 164 2.66 0.18 5.51
CA GLY A 164 1.57 1.09 5.18
C GLY A 164 1.71 2.47 5.82
N VAL A 165 2.77 2.74 6.57
CA VAL A 165 2.94 3.99 7.34
C VAL A 165 3.24 5.17 6.41
N VAL A 166 2.45 6.24 6.55
CA VAL A 166 2.70 7.55 5.95
C VAL A 166 3.19 8.50 7.05
N SER A 167 4.27 9.23 6.78
CA SER A 167 4.81 10.25 7.69
C SER A 167 4.60 11.66 7.13
N TYR A 168 4.32 12.61 8.01
CA TYR A 168 4.12 14.03 7.65
C TYR A 168 4.62 14.98 8.74
N THR A 169 4.69 16.27 8.41
CA THR A 169 4.97 17.41 9.31
C THR A 169 4.16 18.62 8.93
#